data_AF-A0A9J6GT86-F1
#
_entry.id   AF-A0A9J6GT86-F1
#
_cell.length_a   1.000
_cell.length_b   1.000
_cell.length_c   1.000
_cell.angle_alpha   90.00
_cell.angle_beta   90.00
_cell.angle_gamma   90.00
#
_symmetry.space_group_name_H-M   'P 1'
#
loop_
_entity.id
_entity.type
_entity.pdbx_description
1 polymer ?
#
loop_
_entity_poly.entity_id
_entity_poly.type
_entity_poly.pdbx_seq_one_letter_code
_entity_poly.pdbx_strand_id
1 'polypeptide(L)'
;MEAYKGRDSCLDSNQGQQQGRKSSLFPEIPAIEVTYGAYLDEVRKSGGAPQGIAPDLSGDQVFFSTLCYMTCSTTSERRFRFADCNKAVRNFPAFAQAFQCPSGSAMNPERKCSFLD
;
A
#
# COMPACT_ATOMS: atom_id res chain seq x y z
N MET A 1 15.40 -6.60 14.95
CA MET A 1 15.39 -7.24 13.62
C MET A 1 14.54 -8.51 13.59
N GLU A 2 14.44 -9.27 14.69
CA GLU A 2 13.60 -10.48 14.77
C GLU A 2 12.09 -10.19 14.63
N ALA A 3 11.60 -9.08 15.20
CA ALA A 3 10.22 -8.64 15.03
C ALA A 3 9.82 -8.43 13.54
N TYR A 4 10.73 -7.90 12.72
CA TYR A 4 10.49 -7.70 11.28
C TYR A 4 10.44 -9.02 10.51
N LYS A 5 11.31 -9.99 10.86
CA LYS A 5 11.31 -11.32 10.23
C LYS A 5 10.01 -12.09 10.47
N GLY A 6 9.44 -11.96 11.67
CA GLY A 6 8.13 -12.56 11.98
C GLY A 6 7.00 -11.95 11.15
N ARG A 7 6.99 -10.62 10.97
CA ARG A 7 5.96 -9.90 10.21
C ARG A 7 6.03 -10.14 8.70
N ASP A 8 7.22 -10.39 8.17
CA ASP A 8 7.43 -10.73 6.75
C ASP A 8 6.77 -12.07 6.37
N SER A 9 6.70 -13.03 7.31
CA SER A 9 6.04 -14.32 7.11
C SER A 9 4.51 -14.25 6.98
N CYS A 10 3.88 -13.09 7.26
CA CYS A 10 2.44 -12.89 7.04
C CYS A 10 2.05 -13.12 5.58
N LEU A 11 2.95 -12.84 4.63
CA LEU A 11 2.70 -12.94 3.21
C LEU A 11 2.69 -14.38 2.70
N ASP A 12 3.43 -15.26 3.36
CA ASP A 12 3.52 -16.68 3.04
C ASP A 12 2.17 -17.40 3.30
N SER A 13 1.34 -16.86 4.19
CA SER A 13 0.02 -17.44 4.53
C SER A 13 -1.10 -17.05 3.54
N ASN A 14 -0.86 -16.08 2.65
CA ASN A 14 -1.84 -15.56 1.68
C ASN A 14 -1.61 -16.05 0.24
N GLN A 15 -0.61 -16.90 0.00
CA GLN A 15 -0.28 -17.43 -1.32
C GLN A 15 -0.42 -18.95 -1.34
N GLY A 16 -1.48 -19.44 -1.98
CA GLY A 16 -1.51 -20.81 -2.47
C GLY A 16 -0.31 -21.02 -3.40
N GLN A 17 0.62 -21.89 -2.99
CA GLN A 17 1.70 -22.50 -3.75
C GLN A 17 2.11 -21.78 -5.05
N GLN A 18 2.96 -20.74 -4.94
CA GLN A 18 3.89 -20.41 -6.02
C GLN A 18 5.32 -20.54 -5.48
N GLN A 19 5.91 -21.69 -5.74
CA GLN A 19 7.32 -21.98 -5.49
C GLN A 19 8.19 -21.04 -6.34
N GLY A 20 9.05 -20.24 -5.71
CA GLY A 20 10.17 -19.63 -6.43
C GLY A 20 10.86 -18.42 -5.82
N ARG A 21 10.17 -17.50 -5.14
CA ARG A 21 10.84 -16.30 -4.56
C ARG A 21 10.00 -15.69 -3.44
N LYS A 22 10.57 -15.59 -2.22
CA LYS A 22 9.93 -14.90 -1.08
C LYS A 22 9.65 -13.45 -1.47
N SER A 23 8.38 -13.11 -1.58
CA SER A 23 7.90 -11.75 -1.84
C SER A 23 7.83 -11.02 -0.51
N SER A 24 8.80 -10.16 -0.20
CA SER A 24 8.72 -9.27 0.95
C SER A 24 7.91 -8.02 0.60
N LEU A 25 7.12 -7.51 1.55
CA LEU A 25 6.51 -6.16 1.49
C LEU A 25 7.25 -5.15 2.36
N PHE A 26 8.41 -5.54 2.86
CA PHE A 26 9.35 -4.62 3.47
C PHE A 26 10.29 -4.07 2.37
N PRO A 27 10.51 -2.75 2.31
CA PRO A 27 10.07 -1.71 3.26
C PRO A 27 8.74 -1.00 2.88
N GLU A 28 8.00 -1.49 1.90
CA GLU A 28 6.88 -0.75 1.33
C GLU A 28 5.74 -0.46 2.31
N ILE A 29 5.28 -1.44 3.10
CA ILE A 29 4.22 -1.20 4.09
C ILE A 29 4.61 -0.12 5.11
N PRO A 30 5.75 -0.21 5.82
CA PRO A 30 6.12 0.83 6.78
C PRO A 30 6.39 2.18 6.11
N ALA A 31 6.88 2.20 4.86
CA ALA A 31 7.01 3.44 4.10
C ALA A 31 5.65 4.09 3.82
N ILE A 32 4.63 3.31 3.44
CA ILE A 32 3.27 3.81 3.20
C ILE A 32 2.65 4.31 4.51
N GLU A 33 2.78 3.58 5.60
CA GLU A 33 2.27 3.99 6.92
C GLU A 33 2.83 5.35 7.35
N VAL A 34 4.15 5.52 7.27
CA VAL A 34 4.83 6.78 7.64
C VAL A 34 4.44 7.92 6.70
N THR A 35 4.47 7.68 5.37
CA THR A 35 4.18 8.74 4.39
C THR A 35 2.71 9.16 4.38
N TYR A 36 1.78 8.23 4.60
CA TYR A 36 0.36 8.55 4.72
C TYR A 36 0.06 9.31 6.03
N GLY A 37 0.70 8.94 7.14
CA GLY A 37 0.62 9.71 8.38
C GLY A 37 1.07 11.16 8.21
N ALA A 38 2.21 11.38 7.53
CA ALA A 38 2.70 12.72 7.22
C ALA A 38 1.75 13.51 6.30
N TYR A 39 1.13 12.83 5.32
CA TYR A 39 0.11 13.43 4.46
C TYR A 39 -1.11 13.90 5.27
N LEU A 40 -1.66 13.05 6.16
CA LEU A 40 -2.79 13.41 7.00
C LEU A 40 -2.48 14.60 7.92
N ASP A 41 -1.27 14.64 8.47
CA ASP A 41 -0.80 15.77 9.27
C ASP A 41 -0.79 17.08 8.49
N GLU A 42 -0.38 17.04 7.22
CA GLU A 42 -0.40 18.22 6.35
C GLU A 42 -1.83 18.64 6.02
N VAL A 43 -2.69 17.70 5.60
CA VAL A 43 -4.12 17.96 5.33
C VAL A 43 -4.80 18.65 6.52
N ARG A 44 -4.48 18.21 7.74
CA ARG A 44 -5.00 18.81 8.97
C ARG A 44 -4.49 20.24 9.18
N LYS A 45 -3.20 20.51 8.90
CA LYS A 45 -2.59 21.84 9.07
C LYS A 45 -3.05 22.84 8.01
N SER A 46 -3.20 22.39 6.77
CA SER A 46 -3.61 23.22 5.63
C SER A 46 -5.13 23.45 5.56
N GLY A 47 -5.93 22.70 6.32
CA GLY A 47 -7.39 22.77 6.29
C GLY A 47 -8.02 22.01 5.12
N GLY A 48 -7.26 21.15 4.45
CA GLY A 48 -7.76 20.33 3.34
C GLY A 48 -6.65 19.75 2.45
N ALA A 49 -7.02 18.74 1.66
CA ALA A 49 -6.08 18.16 0.70
C ALA A 49 -5.68 19.17 -0.39
N PRO A 50 -4.43 19.12 -0.89
CA PRO A 50 -4.02 19.91 -2.04
C PRO A 50 -4.97 19.68 -3.23
N GLN A 51 -5.47 20.77 -3.80
CA GLN A 51 -6.37 20.73 -4.97
C GLN A 51 -5.58 20.93 -6.27
N GLY A 52 -6.09 20.43 -7.39
CA GLY A 52 -5.65 20.87 -8.73
C GLY A 52 -5.12 19.81 -9.70
N ILE A 53 -4.91 18.56 -9.26
CA ILE A 53 -4.36 17.51 -10.13
C ILE A 53 -5.43 16.52 -10.63
N ALA A 54 -6.49 16.28 -9.85
CA ALA A 54 -7.61 15.42 -10.23
C ALA A 54 -8.89 15.88 -9.51
N PRO A 55 -9.75 16.70 -10.14
CA PRO A 55 -10.90 17.31 -9.47
C PRO A 55 -11.95 16.29 -9.02
N ASP A 56 -12.00 15.14 -9.68
CA ASP A 56 -12.96 14.07 -9.40
C ASP A 56 -12.47 13.09 -8.32
N LEU A 57 -11.25 13.28 -7.80
CA LEU A 57 -10.66 12.41 -6.78
C LEU A 57 -10.48 13.15 -5.47
N SER A 58 -10.75 12.44 -4.37
CA SER A 58 -10.35 12.90 -3.05
C SER A 58 -8.82 12.92 -2.90
N GLY A 59 -8.32 13.70 -1.95
CA GLY A 59 -6.89 13.73 -1.66
C GLY A 59 -6.30 12.36 -1.31
N ASP A 60 -7.04 11.52 -0.58
CA ASP A 60 -6.64 10.14 -0.27
C ASP A 60 -6.50 9.30 -1.55
N GLN A 61 -7.47 9.40 -2.46
CA GLN A 61 -7.42 8.69 -3.73
C GLN A 61 -6.25 9.15 -4.59
N VAL A 62 -5.95 10.45 -4.60
CA VAL A 62 -4.76 11.00 -5.29
C VAL A 62 -3.48 10.46 -4.65
N PHE A 63 -3.36 10.47 -3.31
CA PHE A 63 -2.20 9.94 -2.60
C PHE A 63 -1.88 8.49 -3.02
N PHE A 64 -2.86 7.60 -2.93
CA PHE A 64 -2.67 6.19 -3.28
C PHE A 64 -2.48 5.97 -4.78
N SER A 65 -3.13 6.77 -5.63
CA SER A 65 -2.93 6.69 -7.09
C SER A 65 -1.51 7.10 -7.46
N THR A 66 -0.97 8.17 -6.85
CA THR A 66 0.41 8.61 -7.06
C THR A 66 1.41 7.56 -6.58
N LEU A 67 1.17 6.97 -5.41
CA LEU A 67 1.99 5.88 -4.89
C LEU A 67 2.10 4.72 -5.90
N CYS A 68 0.97 4.24 -6.44
CA CYS A 68 1.00 3.17 -7.45
C CYS A 68 1.58 3.64 -8.78
N TYR A 69 1.31 4.87 -9.19
CA TYR A 69 1.86 5.44 -10.43
C TYR A 69 3.40 5.42 -10.43
N MET A 70 4.04 5.66 -9.29
CA MET A 70 5.50 5.58 -9.16
C MET A 70 6.08 4.18 -9.44
N THR A 71 5.26 3.13 -9.27
CA THR A 71 5.65 1.73 -9.53
C THR A 71 5.34 1.28 -10.97
N CYS A 72 4.61 2.09 -11.74
CA CYS A 72 4.25 1.77 -13.11
C CYS A 72 5.49 1.63 -13.98
N SER A 73 5.63 0.47 -14.62
CA SER A 73 6.71 0.22 -15.58
C SER A 73 6.25 -0.64 -16.75
N THR A 74 6.69 -0.25 -17.94
CA THR A 74 6.56 -1.03 -19.18
C THR A 74 7.67 -2.05 -19.35
N THR A 75 8.81 -1.88 -18.66
CA THR A 75 9.92 -2.84 -18.67
C THR A 75 9.81 -3.83 -17.52
N SER A 76 10.03 -5.11 -17.81
CA SER A 76 10.00 -6.21 -16.82
C SER A 76 11.02 -5.98 -15.70
N GLU A 77 12.20 -5.42 -16.00
CA GLU A 77 13.26 -5.18 -15.02
C GLU A 77 12.86 -4.24 -13.87
N ARG A 78 12.05 -3.21 -14.14
CA ARG A 78 11.57 -2.27 -13.11
C ARG A 78 10.39 -2.81 -12.31
N ARG A 79 9.62 -3.76 -12.85
CA ARG A 79 8.57 -4.49 -12.09
C ARG A 79 9.16 -5.28 -10.92
N PHE A 80 10.45 -5.59 -10.94
CA PHE A 80 11.13 -6.33 -9.87
C PHE A 80 11.72 -5.44 -8.77
N ARG A 81 11.75 -4.10 -8.93
CA ARG A 81 12.44 -3.19 -8.00
C ARG A 81 11.53 -2.57 -6.93
N PHE A 82 10.23 -2.53 -7.18
CA PHE A 82 9.24 -2.07 -6.21
C PHE A 82 8.28 -3.22 -5.97
N ALA A 83 7.91 -3.48 -4.72
CA ALA A 83 6.82 -4.42 -4.47
C ALA A 83 5.60 -4.00 -5.28
N ASP A 84 4.92 -4.99 -5.86
CA ASP A 84 3.66 -4.80 -6.58
C ASP A 84 2.73 -3.91 -5.75
N CYS A 85 2.40 -2.71 -6.26
CA CYS A 85 1.62 -1.74 -5.50
C CYS A 85 0.34 -2.36 -4.97
N ASN A 86 -0.29 -3.23 -5.74
CA ASN A 86 -1.51 -3.90 -5.32
C ASN A 86 -1.28 -4.78 -4.08
N LYS A 87 -0.12 -5.45 -3.99
CA LYS A 87 0.25 -6.21 -2.79
C LYS A 87 0.50 -5.30 -1.60
N ALA A 88 1.07 -4.11 -1.79
CA ALA A 88 1.28 -3.17 -0.70
C ALA A 88 -0.05 -2.55 -0.22
N VAL A 89 -0.80 -1.92 -1.11
CA VAL A 89 -1.99 -1.12 -0.74
C VAL A 89 -3.17 -1.97 -0.27
N ARG A 90 -3.32 -3.24 -0.71
CA ARG A 90 -4.39 -4.12 -0.21
C ARG A 90 -4.25 -4.47 1.28
N ASN A 91 -3.05 -4.31 1.82
CA ASN A 91 -2.77 -4.53 3.23
C ASN A 91 -3.02 -3.26 4.08
N PHE A 92 -3.39 -2.14 3.46
CA PHE A 92 -3.53 -0.87 4.14
C PHE A 92 -5.01 -0.47 4.28
N PRO A 93 -5.59 -0.42 5.51
CA PRO A 93 -7.02 -0.14 5.69
C PRO A 93 -7.50 1.18 5.10
N ALA A 94 -6.68 2.24 5.17
CA ALA A 94 -7.03 3.55 4.63
C ALA A 94 -7.19 3.54 3.10
N PHE A 95 -6.48 2.66 2.38
CA PHE A 95 -6.71 2.46 0.95
C PHE A 95 -8.12 1.93 0.69
N ALA A 96 -8.51 0.88 1.42
CA ALA A 96 -9.84 0.29 1.26
C ALA A 96 -10.95 1.30 1.59
N GLN A 97 -10.73 2.19 2.57
CA GLN A 97 -11.65 3.27 2.90
C GLN A 97 -11.73 4.31 1.79
N ALA A 98 -10.60 4.79 1.28
CA ALA A 98 -10.53 5.82 0.24
C ALA A 98 -11.21 5.40 -1.08
N PHE A 99 -11.17 4.12 -1.41
CA PHE A 99 -11.79 3.54 -2.61
C PHE A 99 -13.07 2.75 -2.32
N GLN A 100 -13.58 2.79 -1.07
CA GLN A 100 -14.80 2.10 -0.66
C GLN A 100 -14.81 0.60 -1.05
N CYS A 101 -13.67 -0.06 -0.92
CA CYS A 101 -13.51 -1.46 -1.32
C CYS A 101 -14.32 -2.38 -0.39
N PRO A 102 -15.22 -3.24 -0.91
CA PRO A 102 -15.98 -4.18 -0.09
C PRO A 102 -15.09 -5.14 0.71
N SER A 103 -15.50 -5.51 1.92
CA SER A 103 -14.79 -6.51 2.73
C SER A 103 -14.69 -7.84 1.98
N GLY A 104 -13.51 -8.46 2.01
CA GLY A 104 -13.23 -9.72 1.31
C GLY A 104 -12.91 -9.55 -0.18
N SER A 105 -13.01 -8.34 -0.74
CA SER A 105 -12.58 -8.09 -2.12
C SER A 105 -11.07 -8.24 -2.28
N ALA A 106 -10.61 -8.37 -3.54
CA ALA A 106 -9.18 -8.53 -3.84
C ALA A 106 -8.31 -7.44 -3.17
N MET A 107 -8.78 -6.19 -3.18
CA MET A 107 -8.07 -5.04 -2.62
C MET A 107 -8.44 -4.73 -1.15
N ASN A 108 -9.34 -5.50 -0.53
CA ASN A 108 -9.66 -5.40 0.89
C ASN A 108 -9.85 -6.81 1.49
N PRO A 109 -8.79 -7.64 1.54
CA PRO A 109 -8.86 -8.98 2.12
C PRO A 109 -9.13 -8.92 3.63
N GLU A 110 -9.76 -9.96 4.18
CA GLU A 110 -10.02 -10.05 5.64
C GLU A 110 -8.73 -10.04 6.45
N ARG A 111 -7.68 -10.71 5.96
CA ARG A 111 -6.36 -10.77 6.59
C ARG A 111 -5.40 -9.80 5.90
N LYS A 112 -4.91 -8.83 6.66
CA LYS A 112 -3.91 -7.84 6.23
C LYS A 112 -2.61 -8.04 7.00
N CYS A 113 -1.50 -7.75 6.34
CA CYS A 113 -0.17 -7.73 6.94
C CYS A 113 0.18 -6.30 7.36
N SER A 114 0.75 -6.13 8.55
CA SER A 114 1.18 -4.84 9.10
C SER A 114 2.56 -4.98 9.72
N PHE A 115 3.36 -3.90 9.66
CA PHE A 115 4.70 -3.85 10.24
C PHE A 115 4.83 -2.97 11.47
N LEU A 116 3.82 -2.15 11.80
CA LEU A 116 3.86 -1.24 12.95
C LEU A 116 2.80 -1.48 14.03
N ASP A 117 1.84 -2.39 13.81
CA ASP A 117 0.79 -2.75 14.81
C ASP A 117 1.24 -3.76 15.89
#